data_AF-A0A2E7ND64-F1
#
_entry.id   AF-A0A2E7ND64-F1
#
_cell.length_a   1.000
_cell.length_b   1.000
_cell.length_c   1.000
_cell.angle_alpha   90.00
_cell.angle_beta   90.00
_cell.angle_gamma   90.00
#
_symmetry.space_group_name_H-M   'P 1'
#
loop_
_entity.id
_entity.type
_entity.pdbx_description
1 polymer ?
#
loop_
_entity_poly.entity_id
_entity_poly.type
_entity_poly.pdbx_seq_one_letter_code
_entity_poly.pdbx_strand_id
1 'polypeptide(L)'
;MSEQEKWATRVGLVLAMAGNAVGLGNFLRFPVQAAQNGGGAFMIPYFISFLLLGIPLMWMEWAIGRYGGGYGHHSSPGMFERLWDSPMAKYIGALGLFMPLTVMVYYTYVESWSLGYSLFTATGRYWGNAELDSTFNFLAGYQG
;
A
#
# COMPACT_ATOMS: atom_id res chain seq x y z
N MET A 1 -19.14 -25.62 10.93
CA MET A 1 -18.89 -24.68 9.81
C MET A 1 -18.33 -23.41 10.44
N SER A 2 -17.08 -23.05 10.14
CA SER A 2 -16.53 -21.76 10.61
C SER A 2 -17.35 -20.64 9.98
N GLU A 3 -17.87 -19.72 10.80
CA GLU A 3 -18.50 -18.51 10.28
C GLU A 3 -17.48 -17.76 9.41
N GLN A 4 -17.85 -17.51 8.15
CA GLN A 4 -17.04 -16.67 7.27
C GLN A 4 -17.15 -15.22 7.75
N GLU A 5 -16.02 -14.59 8.02
CA GLU A 5 -16.00 -13.17 8.41
C GLU A 5 -16.55 -12.31 7.27
N LYS A 6 -17.48 -11.41 7.62
CA LYS A 6 -18.12 -10.48 6.69
C LYS A 6 -18.00 -9.06 7.22
N TRP A 7 -17.94 -8.11 6.29
CA TRP A 7 -17.98 -6.70 6.63
C TRP A 7 -19.31 -6.36 7.33
N ALA A 8 -19.23 -5.78 8.52
CA ALA A 8 -20.41 -5.37 9.29
C ALA A 8 -21.21 -4.27 8.57
N THR A 9 -20.54 -3.36 7.86
CA THR A 9 -21.18 -2.27 7.12
C THR A 9 -20.51 -2.01 5.77
N ARG A 10 -21.29 -1.50 4.81
CA ARG A 10 -20.76 -1.06 3.51
C ARG A 10 -19.79 0.11 3.66
N VAL A 11 -20.06 1.02 4.60
CA VAL A 11 -19.18 2.14 4.90
C VAL A 11 -17.85 1.65 5.46
N GLY A 12 -17.85 0.68 6.38
CA GLY A 12 -16.63 0.06 6.90
C GLY A 12 -15.78 -0.57 5.81
N LEU A 13 -16.41 -1.27 4.85
CA LEU A 13 -15.73 -1.79 3.67
C LEU A 13 -15.08 -0.66 2.83
N VAL A 14 -15.81 0.41 2.54
CA VAL A 14 -15.28 1.53 1.74
C VAL A 14 -14.11 2.21 2.45
N LEU A 15 -14.21 2.44 3.76
CA LEU A 15 -13.15 3.04 4.55
C LEU A 15 -11.90 2.16 4.64
N ALA A 16 -12.06 0.84 4.80
CA ALA A 16 -10.93 -0.09 4.78
C ALA A 16 -10.20 -0.09 3.42
N MET A 17 -10.95 -0.06 2.32
CA MET A 17 -10.37 0.00 0.98
C MET A 17 -9.71 1.36 0.70
N ALA A 18 -10.32 2.46 1.14
CA ALA A 18 -9.73 3.79 1.02
C ALA A 18 -8.42 3.91 1.83
N GLY A 19 -8.40 3.36 3.05
CA GLY A 19 -7.19 3.31 3.88
C GLY A 19 -6.08 2.45 3.26
N ASN A 20 -6.42 1.38 2.55
CA ASN A 20 -5.45 0.57 1.81
C ASN A 20 -4.87 1.32 0.60
N ALA A 21 -5.70 2.10 -0.11
CA ALA A 21 -5.28 2.84 -1.30
C ALA A 21 -4.51 4.14 -0.99
N VAL A 22 -4.80 4.79 0.14
CA VAL A 22 -4.19 6.07 0.54
C VAL A 22 -3.09 5.83 1.56
N GLY A 23 -1.84 6.09 1.18
CA GLY A 23 -0.71 5.91 2.08
C GLY A 23 0.57 6.63 1.65
N LEU A 24 1.71 6.15 2.15
CA LEU A 24 3.03 6.76 1.95
C LEU A 24 3.41 6.93 0.48
N GLY A 25 2.96 6.04 -0.41
CA GLY A 25 3.21 6.17 -1.86
C GLY A 25 2.72 7.50 -2.44
N ASN A 26 1.57 8.00 -1.98
CA ASN A 26 1.00 9.28 -2.44
C ASN A 26 1.75 10.48 -1.86
N PHE A 27 2.37 10.34 -0.69
CA PHE A 27 3.12 11.42 -0.03
C PHE A 27 4.59 11.50 -0.47
N LEU A 28 5.24 10.35 -0.66
CA LEU A 28 6.68 10.28 -0.91
C LEU A 28 6.98 10.09 -2.40
N ARG A 29 6.41 9.05 -3.01
CA ARG A 29 6.79 8.64 -4.37
C ARG A 29 6.11 9.51 -5.42
N PHE A 30 4.83 9.80 -5.28
CA PHE A 30 4.06 10.54 -6.28
C PHE A 30 4.62 11.95 -6.54
N PRO A 31 4.90 12.81 -5.54
CA PRO A 31 5.40 14.15 -5.80
C PRO A 31 6.78 14.15 -6.46
N VAL A 32 7.66 13.21 -6.07
CA VAL A 32 8.98 13.05 -6.66
C VAL A 32 8.87 12.68 -8.15
N GLN A 33 8.01 11.71 -8.48
CA GLN A 33 7.78 11.30 -9.87
C GLN A 33 7.14 12.44 -10.69
N ALA A 34 6.16 13.14 -10.14
CA ALA A 34 5.55 14.27 -10.82
C ALA A 34 6.58 15.37 -11.09
N ALA A 35 7.35 15.78 -10.07
CA ALA A 35 8.38 16.81 -10.21
C ALA A 35 9.45 16.44 -11.26
N GLN A 36 9.93 15.20 -11.26
CA GLN A 36 10.95 14.73 -12.21
C GLN A 36 10.43 14.59 -13.65
N ASN A 37 9.13 14.39 -13.85
CA ASN A 37 8.52 14.13 -15.17
C ASN A 37 7.70 15.33 -15.69
N GLY A 38 8.10 16.56 -15.38
CA GLY A 38 7.46 17.77 -15.92
C GLY A 38 6.34 18.35 -15.06
N GLY A 39 6.30 18.03 -13.77
CA GLY A 39 5.41 18.60 -12.77
C GLY A 39 3.94 18.40 -13.12
N GLY A 40 3.25 19.50 -13.43
CA GLY A 40 1.84 19.46 -13.82
C GLY A 40 1.57 18.70 -15.12
N ALA A 41 2.52 18.67 -16.06
CA ALA A 41 2.35 17.96 -17.33
C ALA A 41 2.25 16.44 -17.14
N PHE A 42 2.92 15.89 -16.12
CA PHE A 42 2.85 14.48 -15.74
C PHE A 42 1.42 14.02 -15.41
N MET A 43 0.54 14.93 -14.99
CA MET A 43 -0.84 14.60 -14.62
C MET A 43 -1.65 14.06 -15.80
N ILE A 44 -1.35 14.49 -17.04
CA ILE A 44 -2.06 14.07 -18.24
C ILE A 44 -1.90 12.55 -18.46
N PRO A 45 -0.68 12.00 -18.66
CA PRO A 45 -0.49 10.56 -18.81
C PRO A 45 -0.85 9.78 -17.53
N TYR A 46 -0.73 10.40 -16.34
CA TYR A 46 -1.16 9.78 -15.08
C TYR A 46 -2.66 9.50 -15.07
N PHE A 47 -3.51 10.49 -15.39
CA PHE A 47 -4.96 10.30 -15.42
C PHE A 47 -5.41 9.37 -16.55
N ILE A 48 -4.77 9.44 -17.72
CA ILE A 48 -5.05 8.51 -18.82
C ILE A 48 -4.77 7.07 -18.38
N SER A 49 -3.60 6.82 -17.78
CA SER A 49 -3.23 5.50 -17.25
C SER A 49 -4.16 5.05 -16.13
N PHE A 50 -4.58 5.97 -15.26
CA PHE A 50 -5.52 5.67 -14.17
C PHE A 50 -6.88 5.22 -14.69
N LEU A 51 -7.43 5.92 -15.70
CA LEU A 51 -8.72 5.58 -16.29
C LEU A 51 -8.68 4.29 -17.11
N LEU A 52 -7.61 4.08 -17.89
CA LEU A 52 -7.52 2.95 -18.83
C LEU A 52 -6.95 1.67 -18.20
N LEU A 53 -6.11 1.79 -17.17
CA LEU A 53 -5.47 0.64 -16.53
C LEU A 53 -5.88 0.52 -15.07
N GLY A 54 -5.81 1.62 -14.31
CA GLY A 54 -6.11 1.62 -12.88
C GLY A 54 -7.52 1.11 -12.56
N ILE A 55 -8.55 1.76 -13.12
CA ILE A 55 -9.96 1.39 -12.88
C ILE A 55 -10.26 -0.04 -13.36
N PRO A 56 -9.92 -0.46 -14.60
CA PRO A 56 -10.20 -1.82 -15.06
C PRO A 56 -9.50 -2.91 -14.24
N LEU A 57 -8.23 -2.69 -13.85
CA LEU A 57 -7.49 -3.65 -13.01
C LEU A 57 -8.17 -3.78 -11.64
N MET A 58 -8.58 -2.67 -11.03
CA MET A 58 -9.24 -2.68 -9.73
C MET A 58 -10.59 -3.42 -9.77
N TRP A 59 -11.36 -3.28 -10.87
CA TRP A 59 -12.56 -4.08 -11.08
C TRP A 59 -12.29 -5.56 -11.25
N MET A 60 -11.23 -5.92 -11.98
CA MET A 60 -10.82 -7.31 -12.17
C MET A 60 -10.43 -7.95 -10.82
N GLU A 61 -9.59 -7.29 -10.03
CA GLU A 61 -9.19 -7.76 -8.70
C GLU A 61 -10.40 -7.94 -7.79
N TRP A 62 -11.34 -6.99 -7.81
CA TRP A 62 -12.54 -7.08 -6.98
C TRP A 62 -13.48 -8.21 -7.43
N ALA A 63 -13.60 -8.44 -8.73
CA ALA A 63 -14.39 -9.54 -9.28
C ALA A 63 -13.79 -10.91 -8.89
N ILE A 64 -12.47 -11.06 -9.00
CA ILE A 64 -11.75 -12.28 -8.57
C ILE A 64 -11.93 -12.49 -7.06
N GLY A 65 -11.80 -11.42 -6.27
CA GLY A 65 -11.99 -11.45 -4.82
C GLY A 65 -13.38 -11.92 -4.40
N ARG A 66 -14.44 -11.40 -5.05
CA ARG A 66 -15.82 -11.82 -4.78
C ARG A 66 -16.10 -13.25 -5.23
N TYR A 67 -15.57 -13.64 -6.39
CA TYR A 67 -15.72 -15.00 -6.90
C TYR A 67 -15.06 -16.01 -5.96
N GLY A 68 -13.78 -15.81 -5.60
CA GLY A 68 -13.07 -16.69 -4.67
C GLY A 68 -13.68 -16.71 -3.27
N GLY A 69 -14.12 -15.55 -2.77
CA GLY A 69 -14.83 -15.43 -1.49
C GLY A 69 -16.13 -16.22 -1.44
N GLY A 70 -16.84 -16.35 -2.57
CA GLY A 70 -18.03 -17.20 -2.69
C GLY A 70 -17.77 -18.69 -2.43
N TYR A 71 -16.53 -19.14 -2.63
CA TYR A 71 -16.08 -20.52 -2.35
C TYR A 71 -15.31 -20.65 -1.03
N GLY A 72 -15.27 -19.59 -0.20
CA GLY A 72 -14.54 -19.57 1.07
C GLY A 72 -13.03 -19.36 0.93
N HIS A 73 -12.54 -18.95 -0.25
CA HIS A 73 -11.14 -18.64 -0.48
C HIS A 73 -10.91 -17.13 -0.38
N HIS A 74 -10.17 -16.70 0.64
CA HIS A 74 -9.85 -15.28 0.87
C HIS A 74 -8.37 -14.94 0.61
N SER A 75 -7.58 -15.91 0.18
CA SER A 75 -6.16 -15.74 -0.13
C SER A 75 -5.89 -15.89 -1.63
N SER A 76 -4.88 -15.18 -2.15
CA SER A 76 -4.52 -15.21 -3.57
C SER A 76 -4.36 -16.63 -4.14
N PRO A 77 -3.63 -17.57 -3.50
CA PRO A 77 -3.51 -18.95 -4.01
C PRO A 77 -4.86 -19.69 -4.14
N GLY A 78 -5.76 -19.52 -3.15
CA GLY A 78 -7.06 -20.18 -3.15
C GLY A 78 -8.03 -19.58 -4.17
N MET A 79 -7.95 -18.26 -4.41
CA MET A 79 -8.72 -17.60 -5.46
C MET A 79 -8.28 -18.06 -6.86
N PHE A 80 -6.96 -18.18 -7.09
CA PHE A 80 -6.42 -18.62 -8.38
C PHE A 80 -6.69 -20.10 -8.66
N GLU A 81 -6.66 -20.98 -7.65
CA GLU A 81 -7.09 -22.39 -7.79
C GLU A 81 -8.51 -22.51 -8.37
N ARG A 82 -9.42 -21.60 -8.00
CA ARG A 82 -10.80 -21.62 -8.50
C ARG A 82 -10.98 -20.92 -9.84
N LEU A 83 -10.04 -20.05 -10.20
CA LEU A 83 -10.07 -19.32 -11.47
C LEU A 83 -9.52 -20.16 -12.61
N TRP A 84 -8.53 -21.02 -12.32
CA TRP A 84 -7.90 -21.89 -13.31
C TRP A 84 -7.78 -23.32 -12.76
N ASP A 85 -8.42 -24.27 -13.45
CA ASP A 85 -8.45 -25.70 -13.15
C ASP A 85 -7.11 -26.41 -13.43
N SER A 86 -6.02 -25.89 -12.86
CA SER A 86 -4.67 -26.45 -12.98
C SER A 86 -3.97 -26.40 -11.62
N PRO A 87 -3.21 -27.44 -11.23
CA PRO A 87 -2.39 -27.42 -10.03
C PRO A 87 -1.40 -26.24 -9.97
N MET A 88 -0.98 -25.72 -11.14
CA MET A 88 -0.08 -24.57 -11.24
C MET A 88 -0.71 -23.26 -10.74
N ALA A 89 -2.03 -23.14 -10.77
CA ALA A 89 -2.73 -21.90 -10.42
C ALA A 89 -2.46 -21.47 -8.97
N LYS A 90 -2.34 -22.43 -8.05
CA LYS A 90 -1.97 -22.19 -6.64
C LYS A 90 -0.60 -21.53 -6.51
N TYR A 91 0.38 -22.04 -7.24
CA TYR A 91 1.76 -21.55 -7.19
C TYR A 91 1.85 -20.15 -7.80
N ILE A 92 1.15 -19.89 -8.89
CA ILE A 92 1.08 -18.55 -9.49
C ILE A 92 0.41 -17.56 -8.53
N GLY A 93 -0.71 -17.93 -7.91
CA GLY A 93 -1.37 -17.10 -6.90
C GLY A 93 -0.49 -16.84 -5.68
N ALA A 94 0.38 -17.80 -5.31
CA ALA A 94 1.35 -17.63 -4.22
C ALA A 94 2.50 -16.68 -4.59
N LEU A 95 2.97 -16.70 -5.84
CA LEU A 95 3.95 -15.71 -6.32
C LEU A 95 3.41 -14.28 -6.22
N GLY A 96 2.09 -14.09 -6.42
CA GLY A 96 1.43 -12.81 -6.22
C GLY A 96 1.56 -12.24 -4.79
N LEU A 97 1.87 -13.07 -3.78
CA LEU A 97 2.10 -12.62 -2.41
C LEU A 97 3.52 -12.08 -2.18
N PHE A 98 4.46 -12.38 -3.07
CA PHE A 98 5.85 -11.94 -2.91
C PHE A 98 6.01 -10.42 -3.03
N MET A 99 5.36 -9.82 -4.03
CA MET A 99 5.38 -8.37 -4.26
C MET A 99 4.87 -7.56 -3.05
N PRO A 100 3.67 -7.79 -2.51
CA PRO A 100 3.19 -7.07 -1.34
C PRO A 100 4.04 -7.32 -0.10
N LEU A 101 4.62 -8.52 0.06
CA LEU A 101 5.56 -8.81 1.16
C LEU A 101 6.81 -7.93 1.07
N THR A 102 7.43 -7.81 -0.10
CA THR A 102 8.60 -6.93 -0.28
C THR A 102 8.24 -5.46 -0.04
N VAL A 103 7.09 -5.01 -0.53
CA VAL A 103 6.60 -3.64 -0.29
C VAL A 103 6.37 -3.40 1.20
N MET A 104 5.80 -4.37 1.92
CA MET A 104 5.57 -4.28 3.36
C MET A 104 6.88 -4.07 4.13
N VAL A 105 7.94 -4.83 3.82
CA VAL A 105 9.25 -4.65 4.48
C VAL A 105 9.80 -3.23 4.30
N TYR A 106 9.72 -2.70 3.07
CA TYR A 106 10.14 -1.33 2.78
C TYR A 106 9.26 -0.29 3.48
N TYR A 107 7.95 -0.50 3.54
CA TYR A 107 7.02 0.42 4.20
C TYR A 107 7.24 0.45 5.72
N THR A 108 7.40 -0.71 6.36
CA THR A 108 7.71 -0.79 7.80
C THR A 108 8.99 -0.02 8.15
N TYR A 109 10.00 -0.06 7.28
CA TYR A 109 11.23 0.70 7.48
C TYR A 109 10.97 2.22 7.49
N VAL A 110 10.22 2.74 6.51
CA VAL A 110 9.88 4.17 6.44
C VAL A 110 8.93 4.59 7.57
N GLU A 111 8.01 3.72 7.98
CA GLU A 111 7.13 3.95 9.12
C GLU A 111 7.91 4.04 10.43
N SER A 112 8.99 3.26 10.58
CA SER A 112 9.86 3.34 11.76
C SER A 112 10.47 4.74 11.94
N TRP A 113 10.88 5.39 10.85
CA TRP A 113 11.36 6.76 10.86
C TRP A 113 10.29 7.74 11.30
N SER A 114 9.10 7.61 10.71
CA SER A 114 7.95 8.48 11.01
C SER A 114 7.52 8.36 12.48
N LEU A 115 7.52 7.15 13.03
CA LEU A 115 7.24 6.89 14.43
C LEU A 115 8.32 7.47 15.34
N GLY A 116 9.60 7.25 15.02
CA GLY A 116 10.73 7.82 15.76
C GLY A 116 10.66 9.35 15.80
N TYR A 117 10.37 9.98 14.67
CA TYR A 117 10.22 11.43 14.58
C TYR A 117 9.07 11.95 15.43
N SER A 118 7.93 11.27 15.41
CA SER A 118 6.76 11.61 16.23
C SER A 118 7.07 11.51 17.73
N LEU A 119 7.78 10.45 18.14
CA LEU A 119 8.19 10.25 19.53
C LEU A 119 9.22 11.30 19.97
N PHE A 120 10.18 11.63 19.12
CA PHE A 120 11.16 12.67 19.40
C PHE A 120 10.51 14.06 19.48
N THR A 121 9.46 14.34 18.68
CA THR A 121 8.64 15.56 18.85
C THR A 121 7.96 15.56 20.20
N ALA A 122 7.28 14.46 20.55
CA ALA A 122 6.46 14.36 21.75
C ALA A 122 7.30 14.43 23.05
N THR A 123 8.53 13.91 23.01
CA THR A 123 9.47 13.93 24.14
C THR A 123 10.34 15.19 24.20
N GLY A 124 10.20 16.11 23.24
CA GLY A 124 10.98 17.37 23.21
C GLY A 124 12.46 17.18 22.89
N ARG A 125 12.88 16.02 22.36
CA ARG A 125 14.29 15.60 22.30
C ARG A 125 15.18 16.47 21.40
N TYR A 126 14.59 17.17 20.43
CA TYR A 126 15.29 18.11 19.55
C TYR A 126 14.77 19.56 19.67
N TRP A 127 13.88 19.86 20.63
CA TRP A 127 13.33 21.22 20.78
C TRP A 127 14.38 22.25 21.24
N GLY A 128 15.50 21.79 21.81
CA GLY A 128 16.64 22.64 22.19
C GLY A 128 17.66 22.90 21.07
N ASN A 129 17.50 22.28 19.90
CA ASN A 129 18.39 22.44 18.75
C ASN A 129 17.83 23.53 17.82
N ALA A 130 18.22 24.79 18.04
CA ALA A 130 17.77 25.91 17.21
C ALA A 130 18.41 25.93 15.80
N GLU A 131 19.51 25.20 15.61
CA GLU A 131 20.19 25.09 14.32
C GLU A 131 19.66 23.92 13.49
N LEU A 132 19.29 24.23 12.25
CA LEU A 132 18.78 23.29 11.27
C LEU A 132 19.75 22.12 11.08
N ASP A 133 21.04 22.40 10.93
CA ASP A 133 22.08 21.39 10.69
C ASP A 133 22.22 20.38 11.85
N SER A 134 22.10 20.85 13.10
CA SER A 134 22.16 19.97 14.28
C SER A 134 20.95 19.03 14.36
N THR A 135 19.77 19.52 14.01
CA THR A 135 18.55 18.72 13.93
C THR A 135 18.61 17.72 12.78
N PHE A 136 19.08 18.15 11.60
CA PHE A 136 19.26 17.26 10.46
C PHE A 136 20.25 16.14 10.74
N ASN A 137 21.41 16.44 11.32
CA ASN A 137 22.40 15.41 11.67
C ASN A 137 21.88 14.41 12.72
N PHE A 138 21.13 14.88 13.71
CA PHE A 138 20.47 14.01 14.70
C PHE A 138 19.46 13.05 14.05
N LEU A 139 18.61 13.58 13.16
CA LEU A 139 17.57 12.79 12.48
C LEU A 139 18.17 11.85 11.43
N ALA A 140 19.24 12.25 10.74
CA ALA A 140 19.97 11.41 9.80
C ALA A 140 20.67 10.25 10.52
N GLY A 141 21.26 10.49 11.69
CA GLY A 141 21.86 9.43 12.50
C GLY A 141 20.85 8.38 13.00
N TYR A 142 19.56 8.71 13.07
CA TYR A 142 18.49 7.75 13.38
C TYR A 142 18.07 6.92 12.15
N GLN A 143 18.20 7.48 10.95
CA GLN A 143 17.78 6.81 9.72
C GLN A 143 18.74 5.69 9.29
N GLY A 144 19.98 5.67 9.80
CA GLY A 144 21.01 4.70 9.46
C GLY A 144 21.92 5.19 8.35
#